data_AF-A0A8S9M4J6-F1
#
_entry.id   AF-A0A8S9M4J6-F1
#
_cell.length_a   1.000
_cell.length_b   1.000
_cell.length_c   1.000
_cell.angle_alpha   90.00
_cell.angle_beta   90.00
_cell.angle_gamma   90.00
#
_symmetry.space_group_name_H-M   'P 1'
#
loop_
_entity.id
_entity.type
_entity.pdbx_description
1 polymer ?
#
loop_
_entity_poly.entity_id
_entity_poly.type
_entity_poly.pdbx_seq_one_letter_code
_entity_poly.pdbx_strand_id
1 'polypeptide(L)' 'MSSLKAGSIVKVDRFEISRCSSMHKISDHPFLIRFISLTIIDEVTTGAPEINLQSRLDYSTISK' A
#
# COMPACT_ATOMS: atom_id res chain seq x y z
N MET A 1 10.46 13.47 -4.34
CA MET A 1 9.68 12.36 -3.75
C MET A 1 10.61 11.18 -3.63
N SER A 2 10.79 10.63 -2.42
CA SER A 2 11.47 9.35 -2.24
C SER A 2 10.67 8.26 -2.94
N SER A 3 11.33 7.46 -3.78
CA SER A 3 10.69 6.34 -4.47
C SER A 3 10.38 5.23 -3.48
N LEU A 4 9.12 4.78 -3.42
CA LEU A 4 8.75 3.59 -2.65
C LEU A 4 9.42 2.35 -3.26
N LYS A 5 9.96 1.47 -2.42
CA LYS A 5 10.56 0.20 -2.85
C LYS A 5 9.56 -0.95 -2.62
N ALA A 6 9.44 -1.85 -3.58
CA ALA A 6 8.65 -3.07 -3.38
C ALA A 6 9.23 -3.88 -2.21
N GLY A 7 8.37 -4.32 -1.28
CA GLY A 7 8.75 -5.09 -0.10
C GLY A 7 9.30 -4.27 1.07
N SER A 8 9.43 -2.95 0.98
CA SER A 8 9.77 -2.11 2.14
C SER A 8 8.53 -1.76 2.96
N ILE A 9 8.67 -1.73 4.28
CA ILE A 9 7.67 -1.12 5.17
C ILE A 9 8.04 0.33 5.42
N VAL A 10 7.07 1.20 5.21
CA VAL A 10 7.20 2.64 5.45
C VAL A 10 6.06 3.14 6.32
N LYS A 11 6.35 4.16 7.12
CA LYS A 11 5.34 4.97 7.80
C LYS A 11 4.92 6.09 6.85
N VAL A 12 3.61 6.32 6.74
CA VAL A 12 3.06 7.41 5.92
C VAL A 12 2.24 8.33 6.82
N ASP A 13 2.61 9.61 6.88
CA ASP A 13 1.88 10.65 7.60
C ASP A 13 1.25 11.65 6.61
N ARG A 14 0.20 12.36 7.04
CA ARG A 14 -0.48 13.44 6.29
C ARG A 14 -0.92 13.00 4.88
N PHE A 15 -1.81 12.03 4.83
CA PHE A 15 -2.43 11.53 3.60
C PHE A 15 -3.94 11.75 3.61
N GLU A 16 -4.55 11.67 2.43
CA GLU A 16 -6.01 11.64 2.32
C GLU A 16 -6.53 10.23 2.09
N ILE A 17 -7.75 9.98 2.56
CA ILE A 17 -8.50 8.75 2.29
C ILE A 17 -9.63 9.08 1.32
N SER A 18 -9.85 8.21 0.34
CA SER A 18 -11.04 8.28 -0.51
C SER A 18 -11.70 6.94 -0.70
N ARG A 19 -13.02 6.95 -0.90
CA ARG A 19 -13.79 5.76 -1.23
C ARG A 19 -13.60 5.44 -2.71
N CYS A 20 -13.23 4.21 -3.02
CA CYS A 20 -13.19 3.72 -4.39
C CYS A 20 -14.57 3.16 -4.76
N SER A 21 -15.15 3.59 -5.88
CA SER A 21 -16.47 3.12 -6.35
C SER A 21 -16.45 1.75 -7.04
N SER A 22 -15.42 0.94 -6.79
CA SER A 22 -15.24 -0.41 -7.31
C SER A 22 -15.15 -0.50 -8.85
N MET A 23 -13.93 -0.46 -9.36
CA MET A 23 -13.60 -1.11 -10.65
C MET A 23 -12.57 -2.23 -10.47
N HIS A 24 -11.75 -2.15 -9.42
CA HIS A 24 -10.75 -3.17 -9.05
C HIS A 24 -11.07 -3.68 -7.64
N LYS A 25 -11.94 -4.70 -7.56
CA LYS A 25 -12.42 -5.29 -6.30
C LYS A 25 -11.31 -6.13 -5.64
N ILE A 26 -10.36 -5.46 -5.00
CA ILE A 26 -9.33 -6.15 -4.19
C ILE A 26 -9.86 -6.46 -2.79
N SER A 27 -10.84 -5.70 -2.29
CA SER A 27 -11.52 -5.94 -0.99
C SER A 27 -12.95 -5.39 -1.00
N ASP A 28 -13.78 -5.84 -0.04
CA ASP A 28 -15.21 -5.47 0.09
C ASP A 28 -15.43 -3.99 0.41
N HIS A 29 -14.41 -3.31 0.96
CA HIS A 29 -14.44 -1.89 1.30
C HIS A 29 -13.18 -1.19 0.76
N PRO A 30 -13.09 -0.97 -0.56
CA PRO A 30 -11.88 -0.44 -1.15
C PRO A 30 -11.75 1.06 -0.83
N PHE A 31 -10.76 1.37 0.00
CA PHE A 31 -10.30 2.75 0.23
C PHE A 31 -8.99 2.99 -0.53
N LEU A 32 -8.79 4.22 -0.99
CA LEU A 32 -7.54 4.66 -1.60
C LEU A 32 -6.85 5.65 -0.67
N ILE A 33 -5.57 5.39 -0.40
CA ILE A 33 -4.65 6.33 0.24
C ILE A 33 -4.10 7.24 -0.86
N ARG A 34 -4.34 8.55 -0.77
CA ARG A 34 -3.81 9.54 -1.71
C ARG A 34 -2.70 10.34 -1.06
N PHE A 35 -1.56 10.38 -1.75
CA PHE A 35 -0.46 11.25 -1.36
C PHE A 35 -0.74 12.67 -1.83
N ILE A 36 -0.58 13.61 -0.90
CA ILE A 36 -0.67 15.04 -1.13
C ILE A 36 0.73 15.64 -1.01
N SER A 37 0.90 16.90 -1.40
CA SER A 37 2.21 17.57 -1.33
C SER A 37 2.81 17.62 0.08
N LEU A 38 1.99 17.45 1.13
CA LEU A 38 2.40 17.42 2.54
C LEU A 38 2.62 16.01 3.10
N THR A 39 2.45 14.96 2.28
CA THR A 39 2.65 13.58 2.73
C THR A 39 4.12 13.34 3.09
N ILE A 40 4.33 12.71 4.24
CA ILE A 40 5.66 12.35 4.75
C ILE A 40 5.78 10.83 4.70
N ILE A 41 6.91 10.33 4.20
CA ILE A 41 7.19 8.89 4.09
C ILE A 41 8.52 8.63 4.78
N ASP A 42 8.48 7.86 5.86
CA ASP A 42 9.65 7.48 6.64
C ASP A 42 9.87 5.97 6.56
N GLU A 43 11.12 5.53 6.42
CA GLU A 43 11.48 4.12 6.44
C GLU A 43 11.38 3.56 7.86
N VAL A 44 10.71 2.42 8.02
CA VAL A 44 10.63 1.76 9.33
C VAL A 44 11.83 0.82 9.44
N THR A 45 12.84 1.22 10.21
CA THR A 45 14.13 0.49 10.28
C THR A 45 14.19 -0.54 11.42
N THR A 46 13.59 -0.25 12.58
CA THR A 46 13.79 -1.08 13.79
C THR A 46 12.50 -1.79 14.20
N GLY A 47 12.55 -3.12 14.30
CA GLY A 47 11.44 -3.93 14.81
C GLY A 47 10.22 -4.03 13.90
N ALA A 48 10.35 -3.66 12.61
CA ALA A 48 9.28 -3.80 11.64
C ALA A 48 8.94 -5.30 11.43
N PRO A 49 7.64 -5.66 11.33
CA PRO A 49 7.24 -7.00 10.87
C PRO A 49 7.85 -7.30 9.51
N GLU A 50 8.17 -8.55 9.18
CA GLU A 50 8.65 -8.89 7.84
C GLU A 50 7.46 -9.22 6.92
N ILE A 51 7.37 -8.59 5.75
CA ILE A 51 6.34 -8.94 4.76
C ILE A 51 6.84 -10.14 3.96
N ASN A 52 6.20 -11.30 4.11
CA ASN A 52 6.45 -12.45 3.25
C ASN A 52 5.91 -12.17 1.83
N LEU A 53 6.82 -11.94 0.87
CA LEU A 53 6.46 -11.64 -0.52
C LEU A 53 5.88 -12.84 -1.28
N GLN A 54 6.02 -14.06 -0.77
CA GLN A 54 5.60 -15.29 -1.43
C GLN A 54 4.07 -15.48 -1.41
N SER A 55 3.36 -14.90 -0.42
CA SER A 55 1.91 -15.06 -0.25
C SER A 55 1.05 -14.14 -1.12
N ARG A 56 1.65 -13.16 -1.83
CA ARG A 56 0.90 -12.21 -2.68
C ARG A 56 0.65 -12.68 -4.12
N LEU A 57 1.29 -13.78 -4.56
CA LEU A 57 1.20 -14.19 -5.97
C LEU A 57 -0.11 -14.89 -6.34
N ASP A 58 -0.87 -15.43 -5.38
CA ASP A 58 -2.06 -16.24 -5.67
C ASP A 58 -3.26 -15.42 -6.20
N TYR A 59 -3.32 -14.11 -5.94
CA TYR A 59 -4.39 -13.25 -6.46
C TYR A 59 -4.18 -12.81 -7.92
N SER A 60 -2.95 -12.82 -8.42
CA SER A 60 -2.62 -12.43 -9.81
C SER A 60 -3.02 -13.52 -10.82
N THR A 61 -3.02 -14.78 -10.39
CA THR A 61 -3.30 -15.93 -11.26
C THR A 61 -4.80 -16.12 -11.57
N ILE A 62 -5.69 -15.39 -10.88
CA ILE A 62 -7.15 -15.56 -10.98
C ILE A 62 -7.78 -14.61 -12.03
N SER A 63 -7.04 -13.62 -12.54
CA SER A 63 -7.52 -12.81 -13.67
C SER A 63 -7.19 -13.49 -15.00
N LYS A 64 -8.00 -14.46 -15.41
CA LYS A 64 -7.99 -15.06 -16.76
C LYS A 64 -9.30 -14.73 -17.46
#